data_AF-A0A8C3XIS5-F1
#
_entry.id   AF-A0A8C3XIS5-F1
#
_cell.length_a   1.000
_cell.length_b   1.000
_cell.length_c   1.000
_cell.angle_alpha   90.00
_cell.angle_beta   90.00
_cell.angle_gamma   90.00
#
_symmetry.space_group_name_H-M   'P 1'
#
loop_
_entity.id
_entity.type
_entity.pdbx_description
1 polymer ?
#
loop_
_entity_poly.entity_id
_entity_poly.type
_entity_poly.pdbx_seq_one_letter_code
_entity_poly.pdbx_strand_id
1 'polypeptide(L)'
;MEKKSHRTDAASPCEAELQDLIHQIDRMVNNKKLEWERKVQALEARMDVRDQELANAQSKLDLKGQEVGILRQKLDSLQKTKYEMAQDFEAQLQALKSQFCKLTQSYEKLQLHQIKQDKVHSKEKCAENLEAPFELSNLNQKLEEFKAKSREWDKKETLYQNHLISLDAQRKLLSEKCNLFQKQTQNYQFQISNKNQKQEDTATSSQSKTERDEFIIEKLKSTVNEIAINRNKLQEENLKLQQELTVCQTQCQNMEAGLSEMRNELQSRDSLWRGMETEFQQLRKELLKIGECKNIQENQMKLQSAYAQCIQEMENKKAELLKLEQHQESQQKELNKIRDHLYHEEQSHSSEQERMRTEISDLTEELHQKEITIATIMEKATLLERKLKMELEIKEKLLAKQQLSDMRYKAIRSENTHLKKMIENLESRRYMTIDLSNTEHESYTASIHELECENEKLRNNLGKFQSGSETSILAIPPEMSLPTTATEKFFQEEEKRAKEFEEILNSHIEELQRHSENTVKKYARLKQNRHI
;
A
#
# COMPACT_ATOMS: atom_id res chain seq x y z
N MET A 1 -23.19 -91.85 90.41
CA MET A 1 -22.06 -92.35 89.60
C MET A 1 -21.74 -91.24 88.60
N GLU A 2 -20.50 -90.83 88.36
CA GLU A 2 -19.20 -91.34 88.82
C GLU A 2 -18.24 -90.22 89.26
N LYS A 3 -17.05 -90.58 89.75
CA LYS A 3 -16.06 -89.61 90.26
C LYS A 3 -15.32 -88.89 89.13
N LYS A 4 -15.12 -87.58 89.28
CA LYS A 4 -13.81 -86.96 88.97
C LYS A 4 -13.52 -85.85 89.95
N SER A 5 -12.35 -85.91 90.58
CA SER A 5 -11.86 -84.88 91.48
C SER A 5 -11.55 -83.62 90.68
N HIS A 6 -11.99 -82.46 91.17
CA HIS A 6 -11.29 -81.20 90.96
C HIS A 6 -10.85 -80.70 92.32
N ARG A 7 -9.59 -80.27 92.41
CA ARG A 7 -9.05 -79.71 93.65
C ARG A 7 -9.66 -78.33 93.85
N THR A 8 -10.13 -78.06 95.06
CA THR A 8 -10.14 -76.70 95.58
C THR A 8 -8.71 -76.36 95.97
N ASP A 9 -7.88 -76.03 94.98
CA ASP A 9 -6.52 -75.52 95.22
C ASP A 9 -6.65 -74.12 95.84
N ALA A 10 -6.78 -74.11 97.17
CA ALA A 10 -6.74 -72.88 97.96
C ALA A 10 -5.33 -72.31 97.87
N ALA A 11 -5.19 -71.25 97.07
CA ALA A 11 -3.93 -70.56 96.85
C ALA A 11 -3.25 -70.23 98.18
N SER A 12 -1.98 -70.61 98.31
CA SER A 12 -1.13 -70.19 99.43
C SER A 12 -1.11 -68.65 99.51
N PRO A 13 -0.99 -68.02 100.70
CA PRO A 13 -0.85 -66.56 100.79
C PRO A 13 0.25 -66.00 99.87
N CYS A 14 1.36 -66.74 99.74
CA CYS A 14 2.47 -66.40 98.84
C CYS A 14 2.10 -66.48 97.34
N GLU A 15 1.20 -67.39 96.95
CA GLU A 15 0.68 -67.50 95.58
C GLU A 15 -0.16 -66.28 95.20
N ALA A 16 -0.97 -65.78 96.14
CA ALA A 16 -1.77 -64.56 95.96
C ALA A 16 -0.88 -63.31 95.85
N GLU A 17 0.11 -63.16 96.75
CA GLU A 17 1.10 -62.07 96.68
C GLU A 17 1.88 -62.06 95.37
N LEU A 18 2.25 -63.24 94.84
CA LEU A 18 2.90 -63.36 93.53
C LEU A 18 1.97 -62.94 92.39
N GLN A 19 0.67 -63.31 92.42
CA GLN A 19 -0.28 -62.84 91.41
C GLN A 19 -0.51 -61.32 91.50
N ASP A 20 -0.59 -60.72 92.69
CA ASP A 20 -0.72 -59.27 92.84
C ASP A 20 0.53 -58.51 92.38
N LEU A 21 1.72 -59.10 92.52
CA LEU A 21 2.97 -58.56 91.95
C LEU A 21 2.96 -58.63 90.42
N ILE A 22 2.52 -59.75 89.83
CA ILE A 22 2.39 -59.89 88.37
C ILE A 22 1.38 -58.86 87.83
N HIS A 23 0.19 -58.73 88.42
CA HIS A 23 -0.80 -57.72 88.03
C HIS A 23 -0.33 -56.26 88.25
N GLN A 24 0.66 -56.02 89.11
CA GLN A 24 1.31 -54.71 89.22
C GLN A 24 2.35 -54.49 88.12
N ILE A 25 3.14 -55.51 87.79
CA ILE A 25 4.10 -55.48 86.67
C ILE A 25 3.35 -55.27 85.34
N ASP A 26 2.28 -56.03 85.08
CA ASP A 26 1.49 -55.89 83.84
C ASP A 26 0.86 -54.49 83.72
N ARG A 27 0.35 -53.91 84.81
CA ARG A 27 -0.13 -52.52 84.80
C ARG A 27 1.00 -51.52 84.54
N MET A 28 2.19 -51.75 85.10
CA MET A 28 3.36 -50.89 84.88
C MET A 28 3.86 -50.97 83.43
N VAL A 29 3.97 -52.18 82.88
CA VAL A 29 4.40 -52.45 81.50
C VAL A 29 3.40 -51.87 80.50
N ASN A 30 2.09 -52.09 80.69
CA ASN A 30 1.07 -51.51 79.82
C ASN A 30 1.04 -49.97 79.91
N ASN A 31 1.20 -49.39 81.10
CA ASN A 31 1.33 -47.93 81.23
C ASN A 31 2.58 -47.38 80.50
N LYS A 32 3.72 -48.08 80.56
CA LYS A 32 4.94 -47.68 79.85
C LYS A 32 4.82 -47.85 78.34
N LYS A 33 4.22 -48.94 77.88
CA LYS A 33 3.86 -49.15 76.45
C LYS A 33 2.99 -48.00 75.95
N LEU A 34 1.91 -47.67 76.67
CA LEU A 34 0.98 -46.59 76.30
C LEU A 34 1.63 -45.18 76.42
N GLU A 35 2.65 -45.00 77.26
CA GLU A 35 3.48 -43.79 77.27
C GLU A 35 4.36 -43.70 76.02
N TRP A 36 4.91 -44.83 75.55
CA TRP A 36 5.76 -44.89 74.37
C TRP A 36 4.95 -44.74 73.07
N GLU A 37 3.78 -45.40 72.97
CA GLU A 37 2.86 -45.27 71.84
C GLU A 37 2.42 -43.81 71.61
N ARG A 38 2.05 -43.10 72.69
CA ARG A 38 1.75 -41.65 72.60
C ARG A 38 2.96 -40.82 72.17
N LYS A 39 4.17 -41.17 72.59
CA LYS A 39 5.40 -40.48 72.16
C LYS A 39 5.68 -40.72 70.68
N VAL A 40 5.51 -41.95 70.19
CA VAL A 40 5.65 -42.28 68.76
C VAL A 40 4.64 -41.49 67.93
N GLN A 41 3.36 -41.52 68.29
CA GLN A 41 2.30 -40.75 67.63
C GLN A 41 2.58 -39.23 67.62
N ALA A 42 3.14 -38.70 68.73
CA ALA A 42 3.54 -37.29 68.81
C ALA A 42 4.84 -36.97 68.06
N LEU A 43 5.65 -37.95 67.68
CA LEU A 43 6.78 -37.77 66.77
C LEU A 43 6.30 -37.83 65.31
N GLU A 44 5.46 -38.81 64.97
CA GLU A 44 4.84 -39.01 63.65
C GLU A 44 4.05 -37.76 63.21
N ALA A 45 3.10 -37.29 64.03
CA ALA A 45 2.31 -36.11 63.70
C ALA A 45 3.14 -34.81 63.53
N ARG A 46 4.35 -34.72 64.12
CA ARG A 46 5.29 -33.61 63.88
C ARG A 46 6.09 -33.79 62.60
N MET A 47 6.34 -35.03 62.18
CA MET A 47 6.97 -35.37 60.92
C MET A 47 6.02 -35.04 59.76
N ASP A 48 4.74 -35.45 59.85
CA ASP A 48 3.70 -35.13 58.86
C ASP A 48 3.57 -33.61 58.63
N VAL A 49 3.54 -32.83 59.72
CA VAL A 49 3.52 -31.36 59.66
C VAL A 49 4.79 -30.80 59.00
N ARG A 50 5.96 -31.37 59.28
CA ARG A 50 7.24 -30.95 58.68
C ARG A 50 7.32 -31.28 57.19
N ASP A 51 6.86 -32.45 56.78
CA ASP A 51 6.84 -32.85 55.37
C ASP A 51 5.82 -32.01 54.58
N GLN A 52 4.69 -31.66 55.20
CA GLN A 52 3.73 -30.72 54.62
C GLN A 52 4.28 -29.27 54.55
N GLU A 53 5.02 -28.81 55.56
CA GLU A 53 5.74 -27.53 55.54
C GLU A 53 6.80 -27.50 54.41
N LEU A 54 7.55 -28.59 54.23
CA LEU A 54 8.56 -28.76 53.17
C LEU A 54 7.94 -28.80 51.78
N ALA A 55 6.86 -29.57 51.57
CA ALA A 55 6.13 -29.61 50.30
C ALA A 55 5.55 -28.22 49.93
N ASN A 56 5.01 -27.50 50.92
CA ASN A 56 4.53 -26.12 50.75
C ASN A 56 5.66 -25.13 50.44
N ALA A 57 6.87 -25.35 50.97
CA ALA A 57 8.05 -24.54 50.65
C ALA A 57 8.58 -24.85 49.23
N GLN A 58 8.66 -26.12 48.85
CA GLN A 58 9.11 -26.56 47.54
C GLN A 58 8.18 -26.02 46.43
N SER A 59 6.85 -26.17 46.58
CA SER A 59 5.88 -25.63 45.63
C SER A 59 6.03 -24.10 45.42
N LYS A 60 6.30 -23.35 46.50
CA LYS A 60 6.59 -21.90 46.39
C LYS A 60 7.91 -21.61 45.70
N LEU A 61 8.95 -22.43 45.94
CA LEU A 61 10.24 -22.30 45.28
C LEU A 61 10.14 -22.59 43.78
N ASP A 62 9.40 -23.62 43.39
CA ASP A 62 9.18 -24.00 41.99
C ASP A 62 8.43 -22.89 41.22
N LEU A 63 7.39 -22.30 41.83
CA LEU A 63 6.70 -21.12 41.28
C LEU A 63 7.64 -19.92 41.10
N LYS A 64 8.54 -19.65 42.07
CA LYS A 64 9.56 -18.61 41.91
C LYS A 64 10.61 -18.96 40.86
N GLY A 65 10.93 -20.23 40.67
CA GLY A 65 11.75 -20.71 39.55
C GLY A 65 11.12 -20.37 38.19
N GLN A 66 9.81 -20.57 38.05
CA GLN A 66 9.05 -20.23 36.83
C GLN A 66 9.00 -18.71 36.60
N GLU A 67 8.72 -17.91 37.64
CA GLU A 67 8.77 -16.44 37.55
C GLU A 67 10.15 -15.93 37.10
N VAL A 68 11.23 -16.44 37.69
CA VAL A 68 12.61 -16.08 37.33
C VAL A 68 12.95 -16.53 35.90
N GLY A 69 12.46 -17.69 35.45
CA GLY A 69 12.62 -18.15 34.07
C GLY A 69 11.97 -17.20 33.05
N ILE A 70 10.73 -16.77 33.31
CA ILE A 70 10.01 -15.80 32.46
C ILE A 70 10.71 -14.43 32.47
N LEU A 71 11.18 -13.97 33.62
CA LEU A 71 11.93 -12.71 33.74
C LEU A 71 13.26 -12.77 32.98
N ARG A 72 13.97 -13.91 33.02
CA ARG A 72 15.19 -14.13 32.26
C ARG A 72 14.95 -14.10 30.75
N GLN A 73 13.95 -14.84 30.25
CA GLN A 73 13.57 -14.81 28.83
C GLN A 73 13.23 -13.39 28.36
N LYS A 74 12.51 -12.61 29.18
CA LYS A 74 12.24 -11.18 28.90
C LYS A 74 13.52 -10.36 28.86
N LEU A 75 14.43 -10.51 29.83
CA LEU A 75 15.72 -9.82 29.84
C LEU A 75 16.56 -10.15 28.60
N ASP A 76 16.68 -11.43 28.24
CA ASP A 76 17.43 -11.89 27.07
C ASP A 76 16.85 -11.30 25.77
N SER A 77 15.52 -11.24 25.65
CA SER A 77 14.84 -10.61 24.50
C SER A 77 15.08 -9.08 24.41
N LEU A 78 15.08 -8.38 25.54
CA LEU A 78 15.38 -6.94 25.63
C LEU A 78 16.87 -6.63 25.41
N GLN A 79 17.77 -7.55 25.76
CA GLN A 79 19.19 -7.43 25.45
C GLN A 79 19.44 -7.64 23.95
N LYS A 80 18.75 -8.61 23.32
CA LYS A 80 18.84 -8.84 21.87
C LYS A 80 18.37 -7.63 21.07
N THR A 81 17.18 -7.09 21.35
CA THR A 81 16.66 -5.93 20.59
C THR A 81 17.48 -4.65 20.81
N LYS A 82 18.05 -4.45 22.00
CA LYS A 82 19.02 -3.36 22.25
C LYS A 82 20.31 -3.54 21.45
N TYR A 83 20.79 -4.78 21.28
CA TYR A 83 21.98 -5.06 20.49
C TYR A 83 21.73 -4.86 18.99
N GLU A 84 20.60 -5.36 18.48
CA GLU A 84 20.17 -5.15 17.08
C GLU A 84 20.03 -3.65 16.77
N MET A 85 19.34 -2.89 17.64
CA MET A 85 19.22 -1.43 17.51
C MET A 85 20.58 -0.70 17.56
N ALA A 86 21.53 -1.18 18.37
CA ALA A 86 22.88 -0.60 18.42
C ALA A 86 23.65 -0.87 17.11
N GLN A 87 23.51 -2.06 16.52
CA GLN A 87 24.08 -2.39 15.21
C GLN A 87 23.47 -1.54 14.08
N ASP A 88 22.15 -1.31 14.10
CA ASP A 88 21.47 -0.43 13.13
C ASP A 88 22.00 1.01 13.20
N PHE A 89 22.19 1.56 14.41
CA PHE A 89 22.77 2.89 14.58
C PHE A 89 24.25 2.94 14.18
N GLU A 90 25.05 1.89 14.47
CA GLU A 90 26.45 1.83 14.02
C GLU A 90 26.55 1.75 12.48
N ALA A 91 25.68 0.98 11.83
CA ALA A 91 25.59 0.90 10.37
C ALA A 91 25.20 2.27 9.76
N GLN A 92 24.22 2.97 10.33
CA GLN A 92 23.84 4.33 9.91
C GLN A 92 24.99 5.32 10.08
N LEU A 93 25.68 5.30 11.22
CA LEU A 93 26.85 6.14 11.47
C LEU A 93 27.99 5.83 10.49
N GLN A 94 28.21 4.57 10.12
CA GLN A 94 29.23 4.19 9.15
C GLN A 94 28.86 4.58 7.72
N ALA A 95 27.58 4.48 7.35
CA ALA A 95 27.07 5.01 6.08
C ALA A 95 27.25 6.54 6.00
N LEU A 96 26.92 7.27 7.07
CA LEU A 96 27.08 8.71 7.16
C LEU A 96 28.56 9.12 7.08
N LYS A 97 29.47 8.43 7.78
CA LYS A 97 30.93 8.61 7.64
C LYS A 97 31.38 8.41 6.19
N SER A 98 30.87 7.40 5.49
CA SER A 98 31.18 7.18 4.07
C SER A 98 30.69 8.34 3.17
N GLN A 99 29.52 8.90 3.46
CA GLN A 99 29.01 10.09 2.76
C GLN A 99 29.89 11.32 3.04
N PHE A 100 30.29 11.55 4.29
CA PHE A 100 31.24 12.61 4.64
C PHE A 100 32.57 12.44 3.91
N CYS A 101 33.17 11.25 3.89
CA CYS A 101 34.42 11.01 3.14
C CYS A 101 34.28 11.34 1.64
N LYS A 102 33.14 10.99 1.01
CA LYS A 102 32.85 11.35 -0.40
C LYS A 102 32.70 12.86 -0.57
N LEU A 103 32.01 13.53 0.35
CA LEU A 103 31.82 14.98 0.35
C LEU A 103 33.17 15.70 0.52
N THR A 104 33.98 15.33 1.51
CA THR A 104 35.35 15.84 1.71
C THR A 104 36.19 15.66 0.44
N GLN A 105 36.21 14.47 -0.17
CA GLN A 105 36.94 14.23 -1.42
C GLN A 105 36.42 15.07 -2.61
N SER A 106 35.12 15.37 -2.66
CA SER A 106 34.56 16.28 -3.68
C SER A 106 34.95 17.74 -3.43
N TYR A 107 34.98 18.16 -2.16
CA TYR A 107 35.42 19.50 -1.75
C TYR A 107 36.92 19.69 -1.98
N GLU A 108 37.77 18.73 -1.62
CA GLU A 108 39.20 18.71 -1.93
C GLU A 108 39.45 18.80 -3.44
N LYS A 109 38.69 18.07 -4.27
CA LYS A 109 38.78 18.17 -5.73
C LYS A 109 38.37 19.55 -6.25
N LEU A 110 37.31 20.14 -5.70
CA LEU A 110 36.86 21.49 -6.05
C LEU A 110 37.87 22.56 -5.60
N GLN A 111 38.43 22.44 -4.40
CA GLN A 111 39.48 23.32 -3.87
C GLN A 111 40.77 23.19 -4.69
N LEU A 112 41.17 21.99 -5.10
CA LEU A 112 42.29 21.76 -6.00
C LEU A 112 42.01 22.27 -7.43
N HIS A 113 40.76 22.28 -7.88
CA HIS A 113 40.37 22.95 -9.13
C HIS A 113 40.51 24.46 -8.99
N GLN A 114 39.95 25.05 -7.92
CA GLN A 114 40.04 26.47 -7.62
C GLN A 114 41.50 26.92 -7.52
N ILE A 115 42.35 26.23 -6.74
CA ILE A 115 43.79 26.55 -6.62
C ILE A 115 44.53 26.39 -7.96
N LYS A 116 44.10 25.49 -8.86
CA LYS A 116 44.66 25.39 -10.22
C LYS A 116 44.22 26.56 -11.11
N GLN A 117 42.95 26.93 -11.04
CA GLN A 117 42.38 28.07 -11.76
C GLN A 117 42.99 29.39 -11.28
N ASP A 118 43.10 29.59 -9.96
CA ASP A 118 43.79 30.71 -9.33
C ASP A 118 45.27 30.74 -9.70
N LYS A 119 45.95 29.59 -9.87
CA LYS A 119 47.33 29.52 -10.39
C LYS A 119 47.46 29.76 -11.90
N VAL A 120 46.38 29.65 -12.66
CA VAL A 120 46.32 30.10 -14.06
C VAL A 120 46.13 31.61 -14.08
N HIS A 121 45.22 32.16 -13.27
CA HIS A 121 45.01 33.61 -13.15
C HIS A 121 46.17 34.34 -12.44
N SER A 122 46.90 33.73 -11.51
CA SER A 122 48.04 34.36 -10.81
C SER A 122 49.34 34.33 -11.62
N LYS A 123 49.39 33.60 -12.75
CA LYS A 123 50.39 33.85 -13.80
C LYS A 123 50.13 35.16 -14.57
N GLU A 124 48.91 35.69 -14.48
CA GLU A 124 48.49 36.95 -15.12
C GLU A 124 48.43 38.12 -14.11
N LYS A 125 48.28 37.81 -12.81
CA LYS A 125 48.48 38.76 -11.69
C LYS A 125 49.31 38.14 -10.57
N CYS A 126 50.62 38.43 -10.57
CA CYS A 126 51.57 38.01 -9.53
C CYS A 126 52.03 39.21 -8.68
N ALA A 127 51.10 39.80 -7.94
CA ALA A 127 51.36 40.79 -6.88
C ALA A 127 50.23 40.71 -5.83
N GLU A 128 50.54 41.15 -4.61
CA GLU A 128 49.57 41.39 -3.51
C GLU A 128 48.70 40.19 -3.09
N ASN A 129 49.14 39.48 -2.05
CA ASN A 129 48.53 39.54 -0.71
C ASN A 129 49.30 38.64 0.26
N LEU A 130 49.84 39.21 1.35
CA LEU A 130 50.77 38.53 2.27
C LEU A 130 50.30 38.49 3.74
N GLU A 131 49.15 39.09 4.07
CA GLU A 131 48.62 39.20 5.44
C GLU A 131 48.10 37.87 6.04
N ALA A 132 47.35 37.08 5.27
CA ALA A 132 46.58 35.94 5.77
C ALA A 132 47.35 34.85 6.57
N PRO A 133 48.64 34.56 6.32
CA PRO A 133 49.40 33.58 7.11
C PRO A 133 49.62 34.00 8.58
N PHE A 134 49.60 35.29 8.90
CA PHE A 134 50.11 35.80 10.19
C PHE A 134 49.13 35.57 11.34
N GLU A 135 47.82 35.74 11.11
CA GLU A 135 46.79 35.55 12.13
C GLU A 135 46.64 34.07 12.53
N LEU A 136 46.70 33.16 11.55
CA LEU A 136 46.64 31.71 11.79
C LEU A 136 47.83 31.23 12.65
N SER A 137 49.02 31.79 12.42
CA SER A 137 50.21 31.53 13.22
C SER A 137 50.03 31.96 14.69
N ASN A 138 49.51 33.18 14.92
CA ASN A 138 49.24 33.73 16.25
C ASN A 138 48.19 32.91 17.03
N LEU A 139 47.12 32.48 16.36
CA LEU A 139 46.09 31.62 16.97
C LEU A 139 46.64 30.23 17.34
N ASN A 140 47.49 29.65 16.48
CA ASN A 140 48.14 28.37 16.75
C ASN A 140 49.16 28.44 17.89
N GLN A 141 49.89 29.56 18.03
CA GLN A 141 50.77 29.79 19.19
C GLN A 141 49.97 29.77 20.50
N LYS A 142 48.85 30.50 20.57
CA LYS A 142 47.99 30.52 21.77
C LYS A 142 47.44 29.13 22.11
N LEU A 143 47.14 28.31 21.10
CA LEU A 143 46.70 26.93 21.30
C LEU A 143 47.79 26.05 21.95
N GLU A 144 49.06 26.17 21.53
CA GLU A 144 50.17 25.48 22.19
C GLU A 144 50.46 26.02 23.60
N GLU A 145 50.29 27.33 23.85
CA GLU A 145 50.37 27.89 25.21
C GLU A 145 49.32 27.30 26.16
N PHE A 146 48.08 27.09 25.69
CA PHE A 146 47.05 26.41 26.49
C PHE A 146 47.36 24.93 26.71
N LYS A 147 47.87 24.21 25.70
CA LYS A 147 48.34 22.82 25.86
C LYS A 147 49.50 22.71 26.85
N ALA A 148 50.43 23.66 26.84
CA ALA A 148 51.53 23.72 27.80
C ALA A 148 51.00 23.95 29.23
N LYS A 149 50.09 24.90 29.43
CA LYS A 149 49.44 25.17 30.72
C LYS A 149 48.66 23.97 31.25
N SER A 150 47.96 23.21 30.39
CA SER A 150 47.31 21.94 30.80
C SER A 150 48.33 20.95 31.39
N ARG A 151 49.44 20.69 30.67
CA ARG A 151 50.51 19.79 31.10
C ARG A 151 51.20 20.22 32.40
N GLU A 152 51.07 21.49 32.82
CA GLU A 152 51.54 21.95 34.13
C GLU A 152 50.52 21.69 35.25
N TRP A 153 49.22 21.78 34.96
CA TRP A 153 48.18 21.39 35.91
C TRP A 153 48.17 19.88 36.15
N ASP A 154 48.30 19.06 35.11
CA ASP A 154 48.41 17.59 35.22
C ASP A 154 49.57 17.18 36.14
N LYS A 155 50.72 17.86 36.03
CA LYS A 155 51.90 17.66 36.89
C LYS A 155 51.62 18.09 38.34
N LYS A 156 50.95 19.22 38.57
CA LYS A 156 50.57 19.69 39.91
C LYS A 156 49.60 18.72 40.58
N GLU A 157 48.59 18.24 39.86
CA GLU A 157 47.66 17.23 40.37
C GLU A 157 48.41 15.94 40.77
N THR A 158 49.29 15.44 39.90
CA THR A 158 50.13 14.26 40.18
C THR A 158 50.98 14.45 41.45
N LEU A 159 51.53 15.65 41.69
CA LEU A 159 52.28 15.97 42.91
C LEU A 159 51.37 15.97 44.17
N TYR A 160 50.16 16.54 44.09
CA TYR A 160 49.22 16.53 45.21
C TYR A 160 48.67 15.12 45.51
N GLN A 161 48.38 14.31 44.50
CA GLN A 161 47.99 12.90 44.67
C GLN A 161 49.12 12.10 45.36
N ASN A 162 50.37 12.26 44.93
CA ASN A 162 51.52 11.63 45.59
C ASN A 162 51.70 12.09 47.05
N HIS A 163 51.46 13.37 47.35
CA HIS A 163 51.50 13.87 48.73
C HIS A 163 50.41 13.24 49.61
N LEU A 164 49.18 13.13 49.10
CA LEU A 164 48.06 12.44 49.76
C LEU A 164 48.38 10.96 50.07
N ILE A 165 48.98 10.23 49.11
CA ILE A 165 49.40 8.84 49.29
C ILE A 165 50.46 8.73 50.40
N SER A 166 51.43 9.65 50.42
CA SER A 166 52.47 9.69 51.46
C SER A 166 51.90 9.96 52.86
N LEU A 167 50.93 10.87 52.98
CA LEU A 167 50.25 11.17 54.25
C LEU A 167 49.41 9.99 54.75
N ASP A 168 48.69 9.28 53.89
CA ASP A 168 47.92 8.09 54.31
C ASP A 168 48.85 6.91 54.71
N ALA A 169 50.00 6.76 54.05
CA ALA A 169 51.03 5.80 54.47
C ALA A 169 51.61 6.14 55.87
N GLN A 170 51.90 7.42 56.15
CA GLN A 170 52.33 7.85 57.49
C GLN A 170 51.24 7.62 58.55
N ARG A 171 49.98 7.93 58.23
CA ARG A 171 48.82 7.69 59.10
C ARG A 171 48.66 6.20 59.46
N LYS A 172 48.82 5.29 58.49
CA LYS A 172 48.81 3.84 58.72
C LYS A 172 49.93 3.40 59.66
N LEU A 173 51.17 3.82 59.40
CA LEU A 173 52.33 3.50 60.24
C LEU A 173 52.18 4.03 61.69
N LEU A 174 51.54 5.19 61.88
CA LEU A 174 51.22 5.72 63.20
C LEU A 174 50.13 4.89 63.91
N SER A 175 49.08 4.48 63.20
CA SER A 175 48.04 3.59 63.74
C SER A 175 48.61 2.25 64.19
N GLU A 176 49.49 1.64 63.39
CA GLU A 176 50.20 0.41 63.73
C GLU A 176 51.02 0.55 65.03
N LYS A 177 51.76 1.66 65.19
CA LYS A 177 52.50 1.95 66.43
C LYS A 177 51.58 2.11 67.65
N CYS A 178 50.46 2.82 67.52
CA CYS A 178 49.48 2.95 68.61
C CYS A 178 48.92 1.59 69.06
N ASN A 179 48.56 0.72 68.11
CA ASN A 179 48.10 -0.64 68.39
C ASN A 179 49.17 -1.49 69.11
N LEU A 180 50.45 -1.26 68.81
CA LEU A 180 51.59 -1.96 69.40
C LEU A 180 51.82 -1.52 70.85
N PHE A 181 51.77 -0.21 71.13
CA PHE A 181 51.82 0.31 72.51
C PHE A 181 50.63 -0.14 73.36
N GLN A 182 49.42 -0.18 72.80
CA GLN A 182 48.22 -0.65 73.52
C GLN A 182 48.38 -2.09 74.02
N LYS A 183 48.92 -2.99 73.18
CA LYS A 183 49.24 -4.39 73.56
C LYS A 183 50.35 -4.47 74.61
N GLN A 184 51.33 -3.57 74.57
CA GLN A 184 52.41 -3.53 75.55
C GLN A 184 51.90 -3.13 76.94
N THR A 185 51.03 -2.13 77.04
CA THR A 185 50.40 -1.69 78.31
C THR A 185 49.59 -2.82 78.94
N GLN A 186 48.79 -3.53 78.15
CA GLN A 186 48.01 -4.70 78.61
C GLN A 186 48.90 -5.80 79.20
N ASN A 187 50.10 -6.01 78.63
CA ASN A 187 51.04 -7.02 79.14
C ASN A 187 51.61 -6.66 80.52
N TYR A 188 52.00 -5.40 80.74
CA TYR A 188 52.49 -4.96 82.06
C TYR A 188 51.40 -5.05 83.15
N GLN A 189 50.15 -4.75 82.81
CA GLN A 189 49.01 -4.84 83.74
C GLN A 189 48.78 -6.28 84.26
N PHE A 190 49.09 -7.29 83.43
CA PHE A 190 49.06 -8.71 83.80
C PHE A 190 50.25 -9.14 84.69
N GLN A 191 51.41 -8.46 84.59
CA GLN A 191 52.59 -8.80 85.39
C GLN A 191 52.49 -8.28 86.84
N ILE A 192 51.85 -7.13 87.04
CA ILE A 192 51.64 -6.53 88.38
C ILE A 192 50.68 -7.40 89.21
N SER A 193 49.57 -7.82 88.61
CA SER A 193 48.54 -8.64 89.27
C SER A 193 49.06 -10.00 89.77
N ASN A 194 50.09 -10.57 89.14
CA ASN A 194 50.71 -11.83 89.57
C ASN A 194 51.67 -11.72 90.78
N LYS A 195 52.06 -10.51 91.21
CA LYS A 195 53.02 -10.35 92.33
C LYS A 195 52.38 -10.24 93.71
N ASN A 196 51.13 -9.80 93.79
CA ASN A 196 50.49 -9.41 95.06
C ASN A 196 49.95 -10.61 95.90
N GLN A 197 50.26 -11.85 95.53
CA GLN A 197 49.63 -13.05 96.11
C GLN A 197 50.64 -14.04 96.74
N LYS A 198 51.77 -13.55 97.25
CA LYS A 198 52.88 -14.40 97.76
C LYS A 198 53.58 -13.89 99.05
N GLN A 199 52.98 -12.98 99.81
CA GLN A 199 53.69 -12.35 100.93
C GLN A 199 52.83 -12.01 102.14
N GLU A 200 52.30 -13.02 102.83
CA GLU A 200 51.83 -12.89 104.22
C GLU A 200 51.74 -14.28 104.90
N ASP A 201 52.69 -14.59 105.80
CA ASP A 201 52.55 -15.60 106.87
C ASP A 201 53.80 -15.62 107.80
N THR A 202 53.63 -16.01 109.07
CA THR A 202 54.63 -16.08 110.18
C THR A 202 55.10 -14.73 110.79
N ALA A 203 55.38 -14.58 112.09
CA ALA A 203 55.38 -15.50 113.26
C ALA A 203 54.99 -14.77 114.58
N THR A 204 54.85 -15.47 115.72
CA THR A 204 54.65 -14.85 117.06
C THR A 204 55.08 -15.76 118.22
N SER A 205 55.28 -15.17 119.42
CA SER A 205 55.41 -15.80 120.76
C SER A 205 56.77 -16.44 121.15
N SER A 206 57.17 -16.50 122.44
CA SER A 206 56.54 -15.95 123.67
C SER A 206 57.51 -15.77 124.86
N GLN A 207 57.23 -14.73 125.67
CA GLN A 207 57.33 -14.63 127.14
C GLN A 207 58.44 -15.40 127.90
N SER A 208 59.18 -14.66 128.72
CA SER A 208 59.03 -14.86 130.17
C SER A 208 58.96 -13.52 130.90
N LYS A 209 59.04 -13.52 132.23
CA LYS A 209 58.32 -12.61 133.12
C LYS A 209 58.89 -12.83 134.54
N THR A 210 59.67 -11.93 135.12
CA THR A 210 59.88 -11.57 136.55
C THR A 210 61.01 -10.54 136.68
N GLU A 211 60.88 -9.23 136.47
CA GLU A 211 60.08 -8.40 135.53
C GLU A 211 58.54 -8.28 135.62
N ARG A 212 57.80 -9.07 136.42
CA ARG A 212 56.47 -9.55 135.96
C ARG A 212 55.51 -8.46 135.54
N ASP A 213 55.27 -7.51 136.42
CA ASP A 213 54.17 -6.56 136.27
C ASP A 213 54.60 -5.31 135.50
N GLU A 214 55.87 -4.95 135.53
CA GLU A 214 56.43 -3.90 134.66
C GLU A 214 56.56 -4.39 133.21
N PHE A 215 56.93 -5.66 132.97
CA PHE A 215 56.86 -6.29 131.65
C PHE A 215 55.41 -6.60 131.21
N ILE A 216 54.46 -6.85 132.13
CA ILE A 216 53.03 -6.82 131.79
C ILE A 216 52.65 -5.42 131.33
N ILE A 217 52.97 -4.38 132.10
CA ILE A 217 52.57 -3.01 131.81
C ILE A 217 53.22 -2.53 130.51
N GLU A 218 54.51 -2.82 130.28
CA GLU A 218 55.20 -2.45 129.05
C GLU A 218 54.74 -3.27 127.85
N LYS A 219 54.45 -4.57 128.02
CA LYS A 219 53.81 -5.37 126.97
C LYS A 219 52.37 -4.93 126.70
N LEU A 220 51.62 -4.51 127.73
CA LEU A 220 50.27 -3.96 127.56
C LEU A 220 50.34 -2.62 126.84
N LYS A 221 51.21 -1.68 127.24
CA LYS A 221 51.49 -0.43 126.52
C LYS A 221 51.90 -0.71 125.06
N SER A 222 52.78 -1.68 124.84
CA SER A 222 53.20 -2.13 123.50
C SER A 222 52.02 -2.63 122.70
N THR A 223 51.20 -3.56 123.21
CA THR A 223 50.00 -4.03 122.50
C THR A 223 48.93 -2.94 122.34
N VAL A 224 48.82 -1.98 123.26
CA VAL A 224 47.91 -0.83 123.16
C VAL A 224 48.41 0.16 122.09
N ASN A 225 49.72 0.38 121.98
CA ASN A 225 50.33 1.13 120.88
C ASN A 225 50.17 0.39 119.55
N GLU A 226 50.35 -0.93 119.49
CA GLU A 226 50.09 -1.73 118.28
C GLU A 226 48.60 -1.68 117.89
N ILE A 227 47.68 -1.78 118.86
CA ILE A 227 46.24 -1.61 118.63
C ILE A 227 45.92 -0.18 118.17
N ALA A 228 46.56 0.85 118.71
CA ALA A 228 46.36 2.23 118.28
C ALA A 228 46.92 2.48 116.86
N ILE A 229 48.12 1.96 116.55
CA ILE A 229 48.74 2.02 115.23
C ILE A 229 47.87 1.27 114.21
N ASN A 230 47.42 0.05 114.53
CA ASN A 230 46.59 -0.75 113.64
C ASN A 230 45.16 -0.18 113.50
N ARG A 231 44.60 0.44 114.55
CA ARG A 231 43.37 1.23 114.45
C ARG A 231 43.54 2.42 113.51
N ASN A 232 44.66 3.15 113.60
CA ASN A 232 44.94 4.29 112.74
C ASN A 232 45.14 3.86 111.28
N LYS A 233 45.89 2.78 111.02
CA LYS A 233 46.03 2.16 109.68
C LYS A 233 44.67 1.76 109.11
N LEU A 234 43.87 1.01 109.87
CA LEU A 234 42.57 0.52 109.43
C LEU A 234 41.57 1.67 109.22
N GLN A 235 41.70 2.78 109.96
CA GLN A 235 40.95 4.01 109.71
C GLN A 235 41.42 4.74 108.44
N GLU A 236 42.72 4.74 108.14
CA GLU A 236 43.28 5.28 106.88
C GLU A 236 42.87 4.44 105.66
N GLU A 237 42.90 3.11 105.78
CA GLU A 237 42.40 2.16 104.78
C GLU A 237 40.90 2.31 104.53
N ASN A 238 40.08 2.47 105.58
CA ASN A 238 38.65 2.73 105.44
C ASN A 238 38.39 4.07 104.71
N LEU A 239 39.20 5.10 105.00
CA LEU A 239 39.14 6.38 104.30
C LEU A 239 39.50 6.25 102.81
N LYS A 240 40.54 5.46 102.48
CA LYS A 240 40.92 5.15 101.09
C LYS A 240 39.83 4.38 100.36
N LEU A 241 39.26 3.35 100.97
CA LEU A 241 38.15 2.58 100.39
C LEU A 241 36.90 3.44 100.16
N GLN A 242 36.61 4.42 101.02
CA GLN A 242 35.54 5.40 100.79
C GLN A 242 35.86 6.33 99.60
N GLN A 243 37.12 6.77 99.46
CA GLN A 243 37.56 7.56 98.30
C GLN A 243 37.49 6.75 96.99
N GLU A 244 37.97 5.51 96.98
CA GLU A 244 37.87 4.60 95.83
C GLU A 244 36.41 4.32 95.46
N LEU A 245 35.54 4.06 96.43
CA LEU A 245 34.10 3.85 96.18
C LEU A 245 33.43 5.07 95.54
N THR A 246 33.73 6.29 96.02
CA THR A 246 33.17 7.53 95.45
C THR A 246 33.74 7.87 94.06
N VAL A 247 35.00 7.52 93.79
CA VAL A 247 35.59 7.59 92.44
C VAL A 247 34.90 6.59 91.50
N CYS A 248 34.70 5.34 91.91
CA CYS A 248 33.97 4.35 91.10
C CYS A 248 32.52 4.77 90.86
N GLN A 249 31.83 5.32 91.87
CA GLN A 249 30.44 5.77 91.74
C GLN A 249 30.29 6.94 90.75
N THR A 250 31.17 7.95 90.82
CA THR A 250 31.18 9.06 89.85
C THR A 250 31.58 8.60 88.45
N GLN A 251 32.50 7.64 88.33
CA GLN A 251 32.86 7.04 87.03
C GLN A 251 31.69 6.28 86.38
N CYS A 252 30.89 5.56 87.16
CA CYS A 252 29.66 4.92 86.67
C CYS A 252 28.65 5.96 86.17
N GLN A 253 28.37 7.01 86.96
CA GLN A 253 27.44 8.09 86.58
C GLN A 253 27.86 8.80 85.29
N ASN A 254 29.16 9.09 85.12
CA ASN A 254 29.69 9.69 83.90
C ASN A 254 29.51 8.77 82.67
N MET A 255 29.64 7.46 82.85
CA MET A 255 29.45 6.49 81.76
C MET A 255 27.96 6.27 81.43
N GLU A 256 27.06 6.31 82.43
CA GLU A 256 25.61 6.32 82.20
C GLU A 256 25.16 7.59 81.46
N ALA A 257 25.72 8.75 81.79
CA ALA A 257 25.48 10.00 81.07
C ALA A 257 25.90 9.90 79.60
N GLY A 258 27.13 9.46 79.30
CA GLY A 258 27.61 9.27 77.93
C GLY A 258 26.82 8.23 77.12
N LEU A 259 26.33 7.16 77.77
CA LEU A 259 25.42 6.19 77.14
C LEU A 259 24.03 6.79 76.85
N SER A 260 23.57 7.74 77.67
CA SER A 260 22.33 8.50 77.43
C SER A 260 22.50 9.48 76.26
N GLU A 261 23.63 10.20 76.20
CA GLU A 261 23.97 11.11 75.10
C GLU A 261 24.05 10.38 73.76
N MET A 262 24.78 9.26 73.67
CA MET A 262 24.85 8.46 72.44
C MET A 262 23.48 7.89 72.02
N ARG A 263 22.61 7.54 72.98
CA ARG A 263 21.24 7.09 72.69
C ARG A 263 20.40 8.21 72.07
N ASN A 264 20.51 9.43 72.61
CA ASN A 264 19.81 10.60 72.10
C ASN A 264 20.32 11.00 70.71
N GLU A 265 21.64 10.93 70.47
CA GLU A 265 22.22 11.15 69.14
C GLU A 265 21.72 10.11 68.12
N LEU A 266 21.71 8.82 68.49
CA LEU A 266 21.20 7.75 67.63
C LEU A 266 19.71 7.97 67.29
N GLN A 267 18.87 8.29 68.28
CA GLN A 267 17.45 8.58 68.07
C GLN A 267 17.20 9.83 67.19
N SER A 268 18.10 10.83 67.27
CA SER A 268 18.10 11.98 66.36
C SER A 268 18.44 11.57 64.93
N ARG A 269 19.50 10.76 64.74
CA ARG A 269 19.95 10.26 63.42
C ARG A 269 18.90 9.36 62.76
N ASP A 270 18.24 8.49 63.53
CA ASP A 270 17.08 7.71 63.09
C ASP A 270 15.91 8.59 62.62
N SER A 271 15.71 9.74 63.27
CA SER A 271 14.62 10.67 62.92
C SER A 271 14.93 11.46 61.65
N LEU A 272 16.19 11.87 61.46
CA LEU A 272 16.68 12.42 60.19
C LEU A 272 16.58 11.40 59.05
N TRP A 273 16.95 10.14 59.30
CA TRP A 273 16.87 9.08 58.30
C TRP A 273 15.43 8.78 57.86
N ARG A 274 14.47 8.77 58.80
CA ARG A 274 13.03 8.69 58.48
C ARG A 274 12.57 9.85 57.61
N GLY A 275 13.01 11.08 57.89
CA GLY A 275 12.73 12.25 57.05
C GLY A 275 13.25 12.07 55.62
N MET A 276 14.54 11.76 55.48
CA MET A 276 15.22 11.53 54.20
C MET A 276 14.58 10.40 53.37
N GLU A 277 14.14 9.30 54.00
CA GLU A 277 13.38 8.24 53.32
C GLU A 277 12.02 8.75 52.81
N THR A 278 11.28 9.55 53.60
CA THR A 278 10.02 10.15 53.11
C THR A 278 10.23 11.15 51.97
N GLU A 279 11.34 11.90 51.97
CA GLU A 279 11.73 12.78 50.86
C GLU A 279 12.05 11.97 49.59
N PHE A 280 12.83 10.87 49.71
CA PHE A 280 13.09 9.98 48.58
C PHE A 280 11.80 9.35 48.03
N GLN A 281 10.86 8.94 48.89
CA GLN A 281 9.56 8.44 48.45
C GLN A 281 8.73 9.51 47.76
N GLN A 282 8.80 10.78 48.19
CA GLN A 282 8.13 11.89 47.52
C GLN A 282 8.77 12.19 46.16
N LEU A 283 10.10 12.27 46.08
CA LEU A 283 10.84 12.47 44.83
C LEU A 283 10.56 11.36 43.81
N ARG A 284 10.44 10.10 44.24
CA ARG A 284 10.01 8.98 43.38
C ARG A 284 8.59 9.17 42.83
N LYS A 285 7.64 9.69 43.63
CA LYS A 285 6.28 10.00 43.17
C LYS A 285 6.28 11.16 42.17
N GLU A 286 7.03 12.23 42.41
CA GLU A 286 7.12 13.36 41.46
C GLU A 286 7.80 12.94 40.14
N LEU A 287 8.84 12.11 40.19
CA LEU A 287 9.46 11.54 38.98
C LEU A 287 8.49 10.67 38.17
N LEU A 288 7.61 9.90 38.83
CA LEU A 288 6.55 9.14 38.16
C LEU A 288 5.59 10.07 37.42
N LYS A 289 5.04 11.08 38.11
CA LYS A 289 4.15 12.09 37.51
C LYS A 289 4.81 12.83 36.34
N ILE A 290 6.09 13.18 36.45
CA ILE A 290 6.84 13.84 35.37
C ILE A 290 6.97 12.91 34.16
N GLY A 291 7.13 11.60 34.36
CA GLY A 291 7.08 10.61 33.30
C GLY A 291 5.70 10.50 32.62
N GLU A 292 4.63 10.47 33.42
CA GLU A 292 3.24 10.44 32.95
C GLU A 292 2.89 11.71 32.15
N CYS A 293 3.20 12.90 32.67
CA CYS A 293 3.01 14.18 31.98
C CYS A 293 3.78 14.25 30.66
N LYS A 294 5.03 13.77 30.61
CA LYS A 294 5.81 13.70 29.36
C LYS A 294 5.17 12.76 28.34
N ASN A 295 4.71 11.59 28.76
CA ASN A 295 4.02 10.63 27.87
C ASN A 295 2.72 11.23 27.31
N ILE A 296 1.92 11.90 28.15
CA ILE A 296 0.71 12.62 27.71
C ILE A 296 1.08 13.72 26.68
N GLN A 297 2.10 14.52 26.96
CA GLN A 297 2.56 15.59 26.05
C GLN A 297 3.11 15.04 24.72
N GLU A 298 3.85 13.93 24.75
CA GLU A 298 4.38 13.27 23.55
C GLU A 298 3.25 12.70 22.69
N ASN A 299 2.23 12.08 23.30
CA ASN A 299 1.06 11.58 22.60
C ASN A 299 0.18 12.73 22.05
N GLN A 300 0.09 13.85 22.76
CA GLN A 300 -0.57 15.07 22.26
C GLN A 300 0.17 15.65 21.05
N MET A 301 1.51 15.70 21.07
CA MET A 301 2.31 16.13 19.92
C MET A 301 2.16 15.17 18.72
N LYS A 302 2.14 13.85 18.94
CA LYS A 302 1.87 12.85 17.89
C LYS A 302 0.48 13.04 17.28
N LEU A 303 -0.55 13.24 18.10
CA LEU A 303 -1.92 13.47 17.64
C LEU A 303 -2.03 14.79 16.86
N GLN A 304 -1.39 15.86 17.33
CA GLN A 304 -1.35 17.15 16.64
C GLN A 304 -0.59 17.06 15.30
N SER A 305 0.50 16.28 15.24
CA SER A 305 1.24 16.01 14.00
C SER A 305 0.41 15.22 12.99
N ALA A 306 -0.27 14.15 13.43
CA ALA A 306 -1.19 13.39 12.58
C ALA A 306 -2.38 14.22 12.08
N TYR A 307 -2.91 15.12 12.92
CA TYR A 307 -3.97 16.06 12.52
C TYR A 307 -3.48 17.08 11.48
N ALA A 308 -2.27 17.62 11.64
CA ALA A 308 -1.64 18.51 10.65
C ALA A 308 -1.36 17.79 9.31
N GLN A 309 -0.91 16.53 9.35
CA GLN A 309 -0.75 15.69 8.15
C GLN A 309 -2.10 15.45 7.44
N CYS A 310 -3.16 15.15 8.19
CA CYS A 310 -4.52 14.98 7.66
C CYS A 310 -5.04 16.27 6.98
N ILE A 311 -4.79 17.44 7.58
CA ILE A 311 -5.11 18.73 6.95
C ILE A 311 -4.32 18.89 5.64
N GLN A 312 -3.02 18.64 5.64
CA GLN A 312 -2.19 18.80 4.44
C GLN A 312 -2.63 17.86 3.30
N GLU A 313 -3.00 16.62 3.62
CA GLU A 313 -3.59 15.70 2.64
C GLU A 313 -4.92 16.19 2.05
N MET A 314 -5.78 16.78 2.88
CA MET A 314 -7.06 17.34 2.43
C MET A 314 -6.86 18.59 1.57
N GLU A 315 -5.87 19.43 1.86
CA GLU A 315 -5.47 20.55 1.01
C GLU A 315 -4.90 20.07 -0.33
N ASN A 316 -4.05 19.04 -0.32
CA ASN A 316 -3.51 18.44 -1.54
C ASN A 316 -4.63 17.87 -2.42
N LYS A 317 -5.56 17.09 -1.85
CA LYS A 317 -6.74 16.55 -2.55
C LYS A 317 -7.64 17.66 -3.10
N LYS A 318 -7.81 18.78 -2.37
CA LYS A 318 -8.54 19.97 -2.85
C LYS A 318 -7.83 20.63 -4.04
N ALA A 319 -6.50 20.72 -4.04
CA ALA A 319 -5.72 21.24 -5.16
C ALA A 319 -5.74 20.31 -6.39
N GLU A 320 -5.86 19.00 -6.19
CA GLU A 320 -6.07 18.03 -7.27
C GLU A 320 -7.47 18.13 -7.89
N LEU A 321 -8.51 18.28 -7.05
CA LEU A 321 -9.88 18.51 -7.52
C LEU A 321 -10.01 19.79 -8.36
N LEU A 322 -9.37 20.89 -7.94
CA LEU A 322 -9.34 22.14 -8.72
C LEU A 322 -8.68 21.99 -10.09
N LYS A 323 -7.62 21.17 -10.20
CA LYS A 323 -6.99 20.85 -11.51
C LYS A 323 -7.92 19.99 -12.38
N LEU A 324 -8.64 19.05 -11.79
CA LEU A 324 -9.60 18.21 -12.49
C LEU A 324 -10.79 19.03 -13.01
N GLU A 325 -11.30 19.98 -12.20
CA GLU A 325 -12.37 20.91 -12.57
C GLU A 325 -11.94 21.84 -13.72
N GLN A 326 -10.73 22.40 -13.67
CA GLN A 326 -10.15 23.16 -14.79
C GLN A 326 -9.98 22.32 -16.06
N HIS A 327 -9.58 21.05 -15.94
CA HIS A 327 -9.47 20.15 -17.07
C HIS A 327 -10.85 19.83 -17.67
N GLN A 328 -11.86 19.59 -16.84
CA GLN A 328 -13.25 19.39 -17.26
C GLN A 328 -13.83 20.64 -17.96
N GLU A 329 -13.56 21.84 -17.44
CA GLU A 329 -13.98 23.09 -18.09
C GLU A 329 -13.30 23.26 -19.46
N SER A 330 -12.02 22.91 -19.58
CA SER A 330 -11.31 22.90 -20.86
C SER A 330 -11.88 21.88 -21.85
N GLN A 331 -12.17 20.65 -21.39
CA GLN A 331 -12.85 19.64 -22.23
C GLN A 331 -14.23 20.13 -22.69
N GLN A 332 -15.01 20.77 -21.81
CA GLN A 332 -16.33 21.29 -22.15
C GLN A 332 -16.26 22.43 -23.19
N LYS A 333 -15.20 23.25 -23.16
CA LYS A 333 -14.94 24.27 -24.19
C LYS A 333 -14.63 23.64 -25.56
N GLU A 334 -13.80 22.59 -25.61
CA GLU A 334 -13.56 21.87 -26.87
C GLU A 334 -14.81 21.16 -27.39
N LEU A 335 -15.59 20.49 -26.52
CA LEU A 335 -16.86 19.86 -26.90
C LEU A 335 -17.90 20.87 -27.42
N ASN A 336 -17.93 22.09 -26.88
CA ASN A 336 -18.77 23.15 -27.42
C ASN A 336 -18.27 23.60 -28.80
N LYS A 337 -16.98 23.88 -29.00
CA LYS A 337 -16.42 24.21 -30.33
C LYS A 337 -16.74 23.15 -31.38
N ILE A 338 -16.63 21.87 -31.04
CA ILE A 338 -16.93 20.76 -31.96
C ILE A 338 -18.43 20.76 -32.32
N ARG A 339 -19.32 20.94 -31.33
CA ARG A 339 -20.77 21.07 -31.57
C ARG A 339 -21.09 22.27 -32.48
N ASP A 340 -20.48 23.42 -32.19
CA ASP A 340 -20.71 24.65 -32.94
C ASP A 340 -20.20 24.50 -34.38
N HIS A 341 -19.05 23.86 -34.60
CA HIS A 341 -18.52 23.57 -35.93
C HIS A 341 -19.45 22.64 -36.73
N LEU A 342 -19.90 21.53 -36.13
CA LEU A 342 -20.84 20.59 -36.76
C LEU A 342 -22.16 21.27 -37.13
N TYR A 343 -22.67 22.16 -36.28
CA TYR A 343 -23.89 22.92 -36.57
C TYR A 343 -23.73 23.87 -37.77
N HIS A 344 -22.57 24.54 -37.91
CA HIS A 344 -22.30 25.39 -39.07
C HIS A 344 -22.10 24.56 -40.36
N GLU A 345 -21.50 23.37 -40.26
CA GLU A 345 -21.31 22.44 -41.38
C GLU A 345 -22.64 21.84 -41.84
N GLU A 346 -23.49 21.40 -40.91
CA GLU A 346 -24.87 20.95 -41.17
C GLU A 346 -25.72 22.06 -41.80
N GLN A 347 -25.63 23.29 -41.30
CA GLN A 347 -26.34 24.43 -41.89
C GLN A 347 -25.82 24.76 -43.31
N SER A 348 -24.52 24.65 -43.57
CA SER A 348 -23.95 24.84 -44.90
C SER A 348 -24.43 23.76 -45.87
N HIS A 349 -24.36 22.49 -45.48
CA HIS A 349 -24.85 21.38 -46.30
C HIS A 349 -26.36 21.42 -46.52
N SER A 350 -27.16 21.89 -45.55
CA SER A 350 -28.59 22.13 -45.77
C SER A 350 -28.84 23.23 -46.81
N SER A 351 -28.02 24.28 -46.83
CA SER A 351 -28.10 25.36 -47.84
C SER A 351 -27.66 24.88 -49.24
N GLU A 352 -26.61 24.07 -49.31
CA GLU A 352 -26.15 23.43 -50.56
C GLU A 352 -27.20 22.45 -51.09
N GLN A 353 -27.77 21.60 -50.25
CA GLN A 353 -28.85 20.70 -50.64
C GLN A 353 -30.09 21.45 -51.12
N GLU A 354 -30.49 22.54 -50.46
CA GLU A 354 -31.65 23.31 -50.89
C GLU A 354 -31.39 23.99 -52.26
N ARG A 355 -30.18 24.53 -52.48
CA ARG A 355 -29.77 25.02 -53.81
C ARG A 355 -29.80 23.93 -54.88
N MET A 356 -29.37 22.71 -54.56
CA MET A 356 -29.47 21.58 -55.48
C MET A 356 -30.93 21.17 -55.73
N ARG A 357 -31.82 21.25 -54.73
CA ARG A 357 -33.27 20.99 -54.91
C ARG A 357 -33.90 22.05 -55.83
N THR A 358 -33.56 23.33 -55.66
CA THR A 358 -34.06 24.39 -56.58
C THR A 358 -33.50 24.20 -57.99
N GLU A 359 -32.22 23.91 -58.16
CA GLU A 359 -31.61 23.68 -59.49
C GLU A 359 -32.22 22.45 -60.19
N ILE A 360 -32.49 21.36 -59.47
CA ILE A 360 -33.22 20.19 -59.99
C ILE A 360 -34.66 20.54 -60.35
N SER A 361 -35.34 21.39 -59.55
CA SER A 361 -36.71 21.85 -59.85
C SER A 361 -36.74 22.70 -61.12
N ASP A 362 -35.87 23.70 -61.23
CA ASP A 362 -35.76 24.60 -62.39
C ASP A 362 -35.46 23.83 -63.68
N LEU A 363 -34.52 22.87 -63.62
CA LEU A 363 -34.19 21.99 -64.75
C LEU A 363 -35.34 21.03 -65.11
N THR A 364 -36.15 20.61 -64.13
CA THR A 364 -37.33 19.77 -64.36
C THR A 364 -38.46 20.57 -65.01
N GLU A 365 -38.67 21.82 -64.61
CA GLU A 365 -39.63 22.72 -65.27
C GLU A 365 -39.17 23.07 -66.70
N GLU A 366 -37.87 23.37 -66.91
CA GLU A 366 -37.34 23.64 -68.24
C GLU A 366 -37.44 22.39 -69.17
N LEU A 367 -37.22 21.18 -68.64
CA LEU A 367 -37.44 19.93 -69.35
C LEU A 367 -38.91 19.76 -69.73
N HIS A 368 -39.84 19.94 -68.78
CA HIS A 368 -41.27 19.80 -69.07
C HIS A 368 -41.77 20.84 -70.08
N GLN A 369 -41.27 22.07 -70.01
CA GLN A 369 -41.56 23.12 -71.00
C GLN A 369 -41.00 22.77 -72.39
N LYS A 370 -39.85 22.08 -72.48
CA LYS A 370 -39.33 21.51 -73.73
C LYS A 370 -40.23 20.37 -74.24
N GLU A 371 -40.72 19.48 -73.38
CA GLU A 371 -41.66 18.40 -73.76
C GLU A 371 -42.97 18.97 -74.35
N ILE A 372 -43.58 19.95 -73.68
CA ILE A 372 -44.78 20.65 -74.18
C ILE A 372 -44.51 21.31 -75.54
N THR A 373 -43.34 21.92 -75.70
CA THR A 373 -42.92 22.56 -76.96
C THR A 373 -42.74 21.53 -78.08
N ILE A 374 -42.10 20.39 -77.79
CA ILE A 374 -41.93 19.27 -78.74
C ILE A 374 -43.29 18.70 -79.14
N ALA A 375 -44.19 18.42 -78.18
CA ALA A 375 -45.55 17.92 -78.46
C ALA A 375 -46.33 18.90 -79.36
N THR A 376 -46.24 20.21 -79.09
CA THR A 376 -46.86 21.27 -79.90
C THR A 376 -46.30 21.33 -81.32
N ILE A 377 -44.99 21.09 -81.49
CA ILE A 377 -44.34 21.02 -82.81
C ILE A 377 -44.73 19.74 -83.55
N MET A 378 -44.82 18.60 -82.86
CA MET A 378 -45.27 17.32 -83.42
C MET A 378 -46.72 17.40 -83.89
N GLU A 379 -47.64 17.99 -83.12
CA GLU A 379 -49.02 18.20 -83.56
C GLU A 379 -49.07 19.01 -84.86
N LYS A 380 -48.38 20.16 -84.89
CA LYS A 380 -48.25 21.01 -86.10
C LYS A 380 -47.64 20.25 -87.29
N ALA A 381 -46.65 19.40 -87.06
CA ALA A 381 -46.08 18.54 -88.10
C ALA A 381 -47.13 17.57 -88.67
N THR A 382 -47.86 16.83 -87.83
CA THR A 382 -48.91 15.92 -88.33
C THR A 382 -50.08 16.64 -89.01
N LEU A 383 -50.34 17.91 -88.68
CA LEU A 383 -51.32 18.74 -89.38
C LEU A 383 -50.80 19.15 -90.77
N LEU A 384 -49.53 19.53 -90.89
CA LEU A 384 -48.87 19.82 -92.16
C LEU A 384 -48.75 18.59 -93.05
N GLU A 385 -48.43 17.41 -92.50
CA GLU A 385 -48.43 16.14 -93.21
C GLU A 385 -49.81 15.79 -93.77
N ARG A 386 -50.87 15.90 -92.96
CA ARG A 386 -52.26 15.71 -93.43
C ARG A 386 -52.60 16.70 -94.56
N LYS A 387 -52.22 17.97 -94.41
CA LYS A 387 -52.45 18.99 -95.46
C LYS A 387 -51.71 18.66 -96.76
N LEU A 388 -50.43 18.32 -96.68
CA LEU A 388 -49.60 17.98 -97.82
C LEU A 388 -50.09 16.71 -98.52
N LYS A 389 -50.56 15.71 -97.76
CA LYS A 389 -51.20 14.50 -98.30
C LYS A 389 -52.48 14.82 -99.06
N MET A 390 -53.33 15.72 -98.56
CA MET A 390 -54.52 16.19 -99.31
C MET A 390 -54.14 17.00 -100.56
N GLU A 391 -53.11 17.85 -100.50
CA GLU A 391 -52.63 18.59 -101.68
C GLU A 391 -52.04 17.65 -102.75
N LEU A 392 -51.37 16.56 -102.35
CA LEU A 392 -50.92 15.50 -103.27
C LEU A 392 -52.12 14.77 -103.89
N GLU A 393 -53.10 14.32 -103.09
CA GLU A 393 -54.28 13.64 -103.60
C GLU A 393 -55.11 14.52 -104.57
N ILE A 394 -55.16 15.84 -104.33
CA ILE A 394 -55.76 16.81 -105.26
C ILE A 394 -54.93 16.92 -106.55
N LYS A 395 -53.59 16.98 -106.46
CA LYS A 395 -52.69 17.01 -107.63
C LYS A 395 -52.78 15.72 -108.45
N GLU A 396 -52.89 14.55 -107.82
CA GLU A 396 -53.11 13.27 -108.49
C GLU A 396 -54.45 13.24 -109.23
N LYS A 397 -55.53 13.70 -108.59
CA LYS A 397 -56.85 13.84 -109.23
C LYS A 397 -56.86 14.84 -110.40
N LEU A 398 -56.05 15.89 -110.33
CA LEU A 398 -55.85 16.84 -111.44
C LEU A 398 -54.99 16.23 -112.56
N LEU A 399 -53.93 15.49 -112.22
CA LEU A 399 -53.07 14.78 -113.18
C LEU A 399 -53.87 13.73 -113.96
N ALA A 400 -54.72 12.94 -113.28
CA ALA A 400 -55.60 11.98 -113.91
C ALA A 400 -56.62 12.64 -114.87
N LYS A 401 -57.16 13.81 -114.49
CA LYS A 401 -58.01 14.63 -115.37
C LYS A 401 -57.25 15.15 -116.59
N GLN A 402 -56.01 15.60 -116.43
CA GLN A 402 -55.15 16.03 -117.55
C GLN A 402 -54.84 14.85 -118.48
N GLN A 403 -54.47 13.69 -117.95
CA GLN A 403 -54.21 12.47 -118.73
C GLN A 403 -55.45 12.03 -119.52
N LEU A 404 -56.65 12.09 -118.93
CA LEU A 404 -57.91 11.85 -119.65
C LEU A 404 -58.16 12.87 -120.76
N SER A 405 -57.83 14.15 -120.53
CA SER A 405 -57.90 15.21 -121.55
C SER A 405 -56.93 14.95 -122.70
N ASP A 406 -55.67 14.63 -122.40
CA ASP A 406 -54.63 14.29 -123.37
C ASP A 406 -54.99 13.03 -124.17
N MET A 407 -55.61 12.03 -123.55
CA MET A 407 -56.10 10.83 -124.23
C MET A 407 -57.27 11.14 -125.18
N ARG A 408 -58.24 11.97 -124.75
CA ARG A 408 -59.31 12.47 -125.64
C ARG A 408 -58.73 13.29 -126.79
N TYR A 409 -57.77 14.16 -126.52
CA TYR A 409 -57.10 14.97 -127.55
C TYR A 409 -56.31 14.11 -128.54
N LYS A 410 -55.61 13.05 -128.08
CA LYS A 410 -54.95 12.07 -128.96
C LYS A 410 -55.96 11.30 -129.82
N ALA A 411 -57.10 10.89 -129.26
CA ALA A 411 -58.18 10.25 -130.00
C ALA A 411 -58.74 11.18 -131.10
N ILE A 412 -59.14 12.41 -130.75
CA ILE A 412 -59.63 13.43 -131.69
C ILE A 412 -58.58 13.76 -132.76
N ARG A 413 -57.28 13.82 -132.40
CA ARG A 413 -56.19 13.99 -133.37
C ARG A 413 -56.09 12.81 -134.35
N SER A 414 -56.23 11.57 -133.86
CA SER A 414 -56.23 10.39 -134.74
C SER A 414 -57.45 10.35 -135.66
N GLU A 415 -58.64 10.71 -135.16
CA GLU A 415 -59.88 10.84 -135.93
C GLU A 415 -59.74 11.91 -137.03
N ASN A 416 -59.24 13.10 -136.70
CA ASN A 416 -58.94 14.14 -137.70
C ASN A 416 -57.90 13.69 -138.73
N THR A 417 -56.94 12.83 -138.35
CA THR A 417 -55.96 12.24 -139.28
C THR A 417 -56.63 11.22 -140.23
N HIS A 418 -57.60 10.44 -139.74
CA HIS A 418 -58.41 9.54 -140.58
C HIS A 418 -59.35 10.33 -141.52
N LEU A 419 -60.04 11.35 -141.01
CA LEU A 419 -60.90 12.22 -141.83
C LEU A 419 -60.10 12.94 -142.93
N LYS A 420 -58.89 13.44 -142.62
CA LYS A 420 -58.02 14.03 -143.63
C LYS A 420 -57.67 13.03 -144.74
N LYS A 421 -57.27 11.80 -144.38
CA LYS A 421 -57.01 10.73 -145.38
C LYS A 421 -58.23 10.36 -146.21
N MET A 422 -59.44 10.43 -145.65
CA MET A 422 -60.67 10.20 -146.42
C MET A 422 -60.93 11.32 -147.44
N ILE A 423 -60.69 12.58 -147.08
CA ILE A 423 -60.81 13.72 -148.00
C ILE A 423 -59.78 13.60 -149.13
N GLU A 424 -58.53 13.32 -148.79
CA GLU A 424 -57.40 13.16 -149.73
C GLU A 424 -57.66 12.03 -150.77
N ASN A 425 -58.30 10.93 -150.34
CA ASN A 425 -58.78 9.86 -151.24
C ASN A 425 -60.00 10.26 -152.11
N LEU A 426 -60.86 11.18 -151.65
CA LEU A 426 -62.02 11.65 -152.42
C LEU A 426 -61.62 12.68 -153.48
N GLU A 427 -60.68 13.57 -153.17
CA GLU A 427 -60.14 14.55 -154.12
C GLU A 427 -59.31 13.87 -155.22
N SER A 428 -58.58 12.80 -154.89
CA SER A 428 -57.85 11.96 -155.85
C SER A 428 -58.74 11.24 -156.88
N ARG A 429 -60.06 11.16 -156.66
CA ARG A 429 -61.00 10.40 -157.52
C ARG A 429 -61.65 11.22 -158.64
N ARG A 430 -61.19 12.46 -158.91
CA ARG A 430 -61.94 13.44 -159.71
C ARG A 430 -61.28 13.93 -161.01
N TYR A 431 -60.34 13.18 -161.59
CA TYR A 431 -59.71 13.47 -162.88
C TYR A 431 -59.58 12.21 -163.78
N MET A 432 -59.66 12.46 -165.09
CA MET A 432 -59.61 11.54 -166.23
C MET A 432 -60.89 10.72 -166.55
N THR A 433 -61.39 10.99 -167.75
CA THR A 433 -62.71 10.71 -168.32
C THR A 433 -62.60 9.67 -169.46
N ILE A 434 -63.72 9.03 -169.87
CA ILE A 434 -64.13 8.62 -171.26
C ILE A 434 -64.79 7.22 -171.38
N ASP A 435 -65.88 7.20 -172.16
CA ASP A 435 -66.65 6.15 -172.87
C ASP A 435 -67.00 4.73 -172.35
N LEU A 436 -68.33 4.52 -172.32
CA LEU A 436 -69.16 3.44 -172.92
C LEU A 436 -68.94 1.92 -172.67
N SER A 437 -70.05 1.31 -172.24
CA SER A 437 -70.54 -0.07 -172.46
C SER A 437 -69.89 -1.29 -171.76
N ASN A 438 -70.44 -1.56 -170.57
CA ASN A 438 -70.98 -2.85 -170.10
C ASN A 438 -70.13 -4.15 -170.07
N THR A 439 -69.91 -4.59 -168.82
CA THR A 439 -70.05 -5.98 -168.32
C THR A 439 -69.21 -7.09 -168.98
N GLU A 440 -68.08 -7.40 -168.35
CA GLU A 440 -67.43 -8.72 -168.45
C GLU A 440 -67.23 -9.35 -167.06
N HIS A 441 -66.88 -10.63 -167.04
CA HIS A 441 -67.27 -11.57 -165.98
C HIS A 441 -66.19 -11.84 -164.94
N GLU A 442 -66.64 -12.15 -163.71
CA GLU A 442 -65.82 -12.89 -162.75
C GLU A 442 -65.45 -14.26 -163.33
N SER A 443 -64.16 -14.58 -163.42
CA SER A 443 -63.71 -15.98 -163.32
C SER A 443 -62.30 -16.10 -162.71
N TYR A 444 -62.23 -17.04 -161.77
CA TYR A 444 -61.09 -17.69 -161.15
C TYR A 444 -59.80 -17.80 -162.00
N THR A 445 -58.64 -17.83 -161.34
CA THR A 445 -57.90 -19.08 -161.08
C THR A 445 -56.71 -18.81 -160.15
N ALA A 446 -56.41 -19.73 -159.22
CA ALA A 446 -55.33 -19.59 -158.24
C ALA A 446 -54.00 -20.16 -158.76
N SER A 447 -52.93 -19.35 -158.70
CA SER A 447 -51.50 -19.73 -158.70
C SER A 447 -50.65 -18.46 -158.47
N ILE A 448 -49.38 -18.62 -158.06
CA ILE A 448 -48.43 -17.53 -157.71
C ILE A 448 -48.85 -16.77 -156.45
N HIS A 449 -48.11 -16.76 -155.35
CA HIS A 449 -46.90 -17.49 -154.91
C HIS A 449 -47.12 -17.61 -153.37
N GLU A 450 -47.06 -18.77 -152.72
CA GLU A 450 -45.89 -19.63 -152.54
C GLU A 450 -44.75 -18.89 -151.82
N LEU A 451 -44.09 -19.57 -150.87
CA LEU A 451 -43.05 -19.03 -149.98
C LEU A 451 -43.49 -17.86 -149.05
N GLU A 452 -43.26 -17.86 -147.75
CA GLU A 452 -42.68 -18.90 -146.90
C GLU A 452 -43.45 -18.89 -145.57
N CYS A 453 -44.03 -20.03 -145.23
CA CYS A 453 -43.58 -20.92 -144.17
C CYS A 453 -43.70 -20.30 -142.76
N GLU A 454 -44.72 -20.69 -141.99
CA GLU A 454 -44.73 -22.01 -141.32
C GLU A 454 -43.62 -22.09 -140.25
N ASN A 455 -43.84 -21.41 -139.13
CA ASN A 455 -43.26 -21.82 -137.86
C ASN A 455 -44.39 -22.30 -136.94
N GLU A 456 -44.85 -23.50 -137.27
CA GLU A 456 -45.90 -24.22 -136.55
C GLU A 456 -45.45 -24.58 -135.12
N LYS A 457 -46.36 -24.41 -134.13
CA LYS A 457 -46.31 -25.05 -132.79
C LYS A 457 -45.02 -24.86 -131.95
N LEU A 458 -44.73 -23.63 -131.52
CA LEU A 458 -44.24 -23.39 -130.15
C LEU A 458 -45.29 -22.57 -129.38
N ARG A 459 -46.11 -23.24 -128.56
CA ARG A 459 -45.88 -23.54 -127.13
C ARG A 459 -45.88 -22.30 -126.22
N ASN A 460 -47.01 -22.16 -125.53
CA ASN A 460 -47.22 -21.52 -124.22
C ASN A 460 -47.03 -20.00 -124.06
N ASN A 461 -48.08 -19.42 -123.43
CA ASN A 461 -48.08 -18.27 -122.52
C ASN A 461 -48.10 -16.82 -123.06
N LEU A 462 -48.98 -16.05 -122.38
CA LEU A 462 -49.07 -14.60 -122.24
C LEU A 462 -49.29 -13.71 -123.49
N GLY A 463 -50.51 -13.16 -123.56
CA GLY A 463 -50.62 -11.71 -123.32
C GLY A 463 -51.70 -10.95 -124.10
N LYS A 464 -52.40 -10.04 -123.39
CA LYS A 464 -53.33 -8.99 -123.87
C LYS A 464 -54.68 -9.52 -124.39
N PHE A 465 -55.85 -8.96 -124.03
CA PHE A 465 -56.24 -7.89 -123.09
C PHE A 465 -57.62 -8.31 -122.48
N GLN A 466 -58.11 -7.80 -121.33
CA GLN A 466 -57.70 -6.69 -120.48
C GLN A 466 -58.17 -6.91 -119.01
N SER A 467 -57.37 -6.53 -118.01
CA SER A 467 -57.72 -6.26 -116.57
C SER A 467 -58.70 -7.22 -115.84
N GLY A 468 -58.35 -7.91 -114.75
CA GLY A 468 -57.23 -7.72 -113.80
C GLY A 468 -57.52 -6.58 -112.78
N SER A 469 -57.35 -6.75 -111.47
CA SER A 469 -56.47 -7.69 -110.76
C SER A 469 -57.03 -8.29 -109.45
N GLU A 470 -56.49 -9.46 -109.11
CA GLU A 470 -56.50 -10.16 -107.82
C GLU A 470 -55.50 -9.50 -106.82
N THR A 471 -55.69 -9.46 -105.48
CA THR A 471 -55.70 -10.48 -104.39
C THR A 471 -54.29 -10.76 -103.78
N SER A 472 -54.20 -10.81 -102.42
CA SER A 472 -53.12 -11.45 -101.61
C SER A 472 -51.68 -10.85 -101.62
N ILE A 473 -50.70 -11.26 -100.80
CA ILE A 473 -50.57 -11.56 -99.32
C ILE A 473 -49.06 -11.81 -98.95
N LEU A 474 -48.66 -11.69 -97.66
CA LEU A 474 -47.33 -12.06 -97.06
C LEU A 474 -46.10 -11.20 -97.48
N ALA A 475 -44.94 -11.12 -96.77
CA ALA A 475 -44.36 -11.74 -95.54
C ALA A 475 -43.40 -10.69 -94.83
N ILE A 476 -42.80 -10.76 -93.61
CA ILE A 476 -42.37 -11.82 -92.63
C ILE A 476 -41.07 -12.54 -93.08
N PRO A 477 -40.02 -12.87 -92.25
CA PRO A 477 -39.77 -12.78 -90.76
C PRO A 477 -38.47 -11.96 -90.42
N PRO A 478 -37.73 -12.10 -89.27
CA PRO A 478 -37.95 -12.72 -87.94
C PRO A 478 -38.01 -11.69 -86.77
N GLU A 479 -38.50 -11.92 -85.55
CA GLU A 479 -38.39 -13.03 -84.56
C GLU A 479 -37.06 -13.06 -83.76
N MET A 480 -37.11 -12.81 -82.44
CA MET A 480 -36.28 -13.47 -81.40
C MET A 480 -36.60 -13.01 -79.95
N SER A 481 -36.82 -14.00 -79.08
CA SER A 481 -36.54 -14.11 -77.61
C SER A 481 -36.71 -12.93 -76.63
N LEU A 482 -37.37 -13.24 -75.50
CA LEU A 482 -37.25 -12.57 -74.20
C LEU A 482 -35.79 -12.46 -73.70
N PRO A 483 -35.39 -11.35 -73.03
CA PRO A 483 -34.21 -11.31 -72.17
C PRO A 483 -34.56 -11.75 -70.73
N THR A 484 -34.83 -13.03 -70.51
CA THR A 484 -35.04 -13.61 -69.15
C THR A 484 -33.89 -13.25 -68.20
N THR A 485 -32.69 -13.12 -68.75
CA THR A 485 -31.46 -12.64 -68.12
C THR A 485 -31.50 -11.23 -67.53
N ALA A 486 -32.49 -10.39 -67.88
CA ALA A 486 -32.67 -9.08 -67.24
C ALA A 486 -33.43 -9.22 -65.91
N THR A 487 -34.57 -9.93 -65.94
CA THR A 487 -35.42 -10.15 -64.76
C THR A 487 -34.74 -11.03 -63.73
N GLU A 488 -34.02 -12.07 -64.16
CA GLU A 488 -33.33 -13.01 -63.28
C GLU A 488 -32.10 -12.37 -62.60
N LYS A 489 -31.39 -11.46 -63.28
CA LYS A 489 -30.35 -10.63 -62.65
C LYS A 489 -30.93 -9.63 -61.66
N PHE A 490 -32.09 -9.04 -61.97
CA PHE A 490 -32.76 -8.13 -61.04
C PHE A 490 -33.15 -8.88 -59.75
N PHE A 491 -33.74 -10.08 -59.85
CA PHE A 491 -34.06 -10.89 -58.68
C PHE A 491 -32.81 -11.35 -57.89
N GLN A 492 -31.71 -11.71 -58.56
CA GLN A 492 -30.46 -12.08 -57.86
C GLN A 492 -29.81 -10.91 -57.12
N GLU A 493 -29.78 -9.70 -57.70
CA GLU A 493 -29.26 -8.52 -57.02
C GLU A 493 -30.19 -8.09 -55.87
N GLU A 494 -31.51 -8.23 -56.02
CA GLU A 494 -32.47 -7.92 -54.95
C GLU A 494 -32.45 -8.94 -53.82
N GLU A 495 -32.26 -10.23 -54.11
CA GLU A 495 -32.05 -11.28 -53.10
C GLU A 495 -30.71 -11.08 -52.35
N LYS A 496 -29.67 -10.63 -53.06
CA LYS A 496 -28.38 -10.25 -52.45
C LYS A 496 -28.53 -9.04 -51.54
N ARG A 497 -29.20 -7.97 -51.99
CA ARG A 497 -29.50 -6.79 -51.16
C ARG A 497 -30.38 -7.14 -49.95
N ALA A 498 -31.35 -8.04 -50.10
CA ALA A 498 -32.17 -8.52 -48.98
C ALA A 498 -31.31 -9.22 -47.90
N LYS A 499 -30.35 -10.07 -48.29
CA LYS A 499 -29.42 -10.73 -47.37
C LYS A 499 -28.45 -9.76 -46.72
N GLU A 500 -27.91 -8.79 -47.47
CA GLU A 500 -27.06 -7.72 -46.92
C GLU A 500 -27.82 -6.89 -45.87
N PHE A 501 -29.10 -6.57 -46.12
CA PHE A 501 -29.97 -5.93 -45.12
C PHE A 501 -30.26 -6.83 -43.92
N GLU A 502 -30.48 -8.13 -44.11
CA GLU A 502 -30.72 -9.09 -43.03
C GLU A 502 -29.48 -9.26 -42.13
N GLU A 503 -28.27 -9.35 -42.68
CA GLU A 503 -27.01 -9.38 -41.93
C GLU A 503 -26.79 -8.09 -41.13
N ILE A 504 -27.05 -6.91 -41.73
CA ILE A 504 -26.96 -5.62 -41.03
C ILE A 504 -28.00 -5.55 -39.89
N LEU A 505 -29.24 -5.99 -40.12
CA LEU A 505 -30.29 -5.98 -39.12
C LEU A 505 -29.95 -6.90 -37.93
N ASN A 506 -29.47 -8.11 -38.21
CA ASN A 506 -29.05 -9.08 -37.19
C ASN A 506 -27.85 -8.55 -36.38
N SER A 507 -26.85 -7.96 -37.03
CA SER A 507 -25.71 -7.31 -36.36
C SER A 507 -26.16 -6.20 -35.40
N HIS A 508 -27.12 -5.37 -35.82
CA HIS A 508 -27.67 -4.32 -34.97
C HIS A 508 -28.53 -4.85 -33.81
N ILE A 509 -29.29 -5.93 -34.03
CA ILE A 509 -30.03 -6.63 -32.98
C ILE A 509 -29.08 -7.21 -31.92
N GLU A 510 -27.98 -7.85 -32.34
CA GLU A 510 -26.96 -8.33 -31.40
C GLU A 510 -26.31 -7.18 -30.61
N GLU A 511 -26.02 -6.05 -31.25
CA GLU A 511 -25.44 -4.89 -30.59
C GLU A 511 -26.40 -4.27 -29.55
N LEU A 512 -27.68 -4.14 -29.89
CA LEU A 512 -28.73 -3.71 -28.95
C LEU A 512 -28.88 -4.67 -27.77
N GLN A 513 -28.87 -5.99 -28.02
CA GLN A 513 -28.88 -7.01 -26.96
C GLN A 513 -27.64 -6.84 -26.04
N ARG A 514 -26.44 -6.78 -26.62
CA ARG A 514 -25.16 -6.58 -25.93
C ARG A 514 -25.14 -5.29 -25.10
N HIS A 515 -25.70 -4.19 -25.61
CA HIS A 515 -25.84 -2.92 -24.90
C HIS A 515 -26.84 -3.01 -23.74
N SER A 516 -27.98 -3.67 -23.94
CA SER A 516 -28.99 -3.87 -22.89
C SER A 516 -28.46 -4.75 -21.76
N GLU A 517 -27.76 -5.85 -22.06
CA GLU A 517 -27.10 -6.70 -21.06
C GLU A 517 -26.08 -5.91 -20.23
N ASN A 518 -25.22 -5.13 -20.88
CA ASN A 518 -24.22 -4.31 -20.18
C ASN A 518 -24.88 -3.27 -19.28
N THR A 519 -26.02 -2.71 -19.71
CA THR A 519 -26.83 -1.79 -18.91
C THR A 519 -27.44 -2.48 -17.70
N VAL A 520 -28.05 -3.66 -17.86
CA VAL A 520 -28.58 -4.47 -16.74
C VAL A 520 -27.47 -4.86 -15.77
N LYS A 521 -26.31 -5.31 -16.26
CA LYS A 521 -25.12 -5.65 -15.45
C LYS A 521 -24.60 -4.43 -14.66
N LYS A 522 -24.63 -3.22 -15.25
CA LYS A 522 -24.28 -1.96 -14.58
C LYS A 522 -25.25 -1.63 -13.44
N TYR A 523 -26.56 -1.71 -13.67
CA TYR A 523 -27.56 -1.45 -12.63
C TYR A 523 -27.60 -2.54 -11.54
N ALA A 524 -27.34 -3.80 -11.86
CA ALA A 524 -27.20 -4.88 -10.87
C ALA A 524 -26.04 -4.61 -9.91
N ARG A 525 -24.87 -4.23 -10.42
CA ARG A 525 -23.70 -3.82 -9.59
C ARG A 525 -24.01 -2.60 -8.73
N LEU A 526 -24.68 -1.58 -9.28
CA LEU A 526 -25.10 -0.39 -8.53
C LEU A 526 -26.13 -0.70 -7.42
N LYS A 527 -27.00 -1.71 -7.60
CA LYS A 527 -27.91 -2.19 -6.56
C LYS A 527 -27.17 -2.96 -5.47
N GLN A 528 -26.23 -3.82 -5.84
CA GLN A 528 -25.44 -4.61 -4.88
C GLN A 528 -24.53 -3.71 -4.01
N ASN A 529 -23.93 -2.67 -4.61
CA ASN A 529 -23.14 -1.66 -3.91
C ASN A 529 -23.98 -0.66 -3.06
N ARG A 530 -25.30 -0.88 -2.91
CA ARG A 530 -26.20 -0.10 -2.02
C ARG A 530 -26.74 -0.93 -0.84
N HIS A 531 -26.24 -2.15 -0.65
CA HIS A 531 -26.57 -3.03 0.47
C HIS A 531 -25.34 -3.41 1.31
N ILE A 532 -24.33 -2.53 1.28
CA ILE A 532 -23.15 -2.45 2.16
C ILE A 532 -23.11 -1.00 2.66
#